data_AF-A0A6H5JG38-F1
#
_entry.id   AF-A0A6H5JG38-F1
#
_cell.length_a   1.000
_cell.length_b   1.000
_cell.length_c   1.000
_cell.angle_alpha   90.00
_cell.angle_beta   90.00
_cell.angle_gamma   90.00
#
_symmetry.space_group_name_H-M   'P 1'
#
loop_
_entity.id
_entity.type
_entity.pdbx_description
1 polymer ?
#
loop_
_entity_poly.entity_id
_entity_poly.type
_entity_poly.pdbx_seq_one_letter_code
_entity_poly.pdbx_strand_id
1 'polypeptide(L)'
;MKRSRNANPTAWFNPNVPTIVRHCLLDDSLQFAVLRDPRAVAVSTYFYVKSHPAFYSDHVSRGKSLDEAVLLILPQLCQFTTIRHLLFDGQLSDKSEIFWYEDAMRDPLGWHYRWASFAGFALPASWIKDIDATLPEAQQKVKRDPHPGGQQVSSKRTWEDEISPAIREEMDSILRTWLPGVLLERLGIPL
;
A
#
# COMPACT_ATOMS: atom_id res chain seq x y z
N MET A 1 -37.59 -7.37 -6.97
CA MET A 1 -37.01 -8.66 -6.52
C MET A 1 -36.36 -8.42 -5.15
N LYS A 2 -36.98 -8.88 -4.05
CA LYS A 2 -36.46 -8.69 -2.68
C LYS A 2 -35.38 -9.75 -2.41
N ARG A 3 -34.13 -9.35 -2.18
CA ARG A 3 -33.08 -10.29 -1.73
C ARG A 3 -33.04 -10.32 -0.20
N SER A 4 -33.00 -11.55 0.30
CA SER A 4 -33.08 -11.98 1.69
C SER A 4 -32.00 -11.34 2.58
N ARG A 5 -32.43 -10.59 3.60
CA ARG A 5 -31.60 -10.21 4.75
C ARG A 5 -31.54 -11.41 5.71
N ASN A 6 -30.53 -12.26 5.56
CA ASN A 6 -30.16 -13.23 6.60
C ASN A 6 -28.64 -13.36 6.62
N ALA A 7 -27.96 -12.29 7.03
CA ALA A 7 -26.63 -12.40 7.61
C ALA A 7 -26.83 -12.34 9.12
N ASN A 8 -26.59 -13.47 9.80
CA ASN A 8 -26.73 -13.61 11.23
C ASN A 8 -25.71 -12.67 11.93
N PRO A 9 -26.13 -11.62 12.67
CA PRO A 9 -25.21 -10.59 13.19
C PRO A 9 -24.21 -11.12 14.22
N THR A 10 -24.40 -12.34 14.71
CA THR A 10 -23.63 -12.94 15.79
C THR A 10 -22.33 -13.62 15.34
N ALA A 11 -22.14 -13.86 14.04
CA ALA A 11 -20.87 -14.42 13.52
C ALA A 11 -19.70 -13.41 13.58
N TRP A 12 -19.99 -12.12 13.70
CA TRP A 12 -19.00 -11.02 13.66
C TRP A 12 -18.33 -10.73 15.00
N PHE A 13 -18.81 -11.34 16.09
CA PHE A 13 -18.27 -11.17 17.45
C PHE A 13 -17.24 -12.23 17.84
N ASN A 14 -16.72 -13.01 16.90
CA ASN A 14 -15.61 -13.92 17.19
C ASN A 14 -14.38 -13.09 17.66
N PRO A 15 -13.86 -13.32 18.88
CA PRO A 15 -12.69 -12.61 19.40
C PRO A 15 -11.39 -12.95 18.65
N ASN A 16 -11.40 -13.97 17.79
CA ASN A 16 -10.28 -14.36 16.93
C ASN A 16 -10.26 -13.62 15.59
N VAL A 17 -11.22 -12.72 15.32
CA VAL A 17 -11.16 -11.83 14.15
C VAL A 17 -10.26 -10.64 14.51
N PRO A 18 -9.13 -10.41 13.81
CA PRO A 18 -8.21 -9.33 14.12
C PRO A 18 -8.95 -7.98 14.19
N THR A 19 -8.66 -7.17 15.21
CA THR A 19 -9.29 -5.85 15.46
C THR A 19 -9.28 -4.94 14.23
N ILE A 20 -8.30 -5.11 13.34
CA ILE A 20 -8.20 -4.42 12.04
C ILE A 20 -9.42 -4.63 11.13
N VAL A 21 -10.06 -5.80 11.17
CA VAL A 21 -11.24 -6.12 10.36
C VAL A 21 -12.48 -5.43 10.92
N ARG A 22 -12.58 -5.25 12.25
CA ARG A 22 -13.74 -4.60 12.88
C ARG A 22 -13.85 -3.11 12.57
N HIS A 23 -12.73 -2.39 12.47
CA HIS A 23 -12.77 -0.95 12.17
C HIS A 23 -12.99 -0.61 10.69
N CYS A 24 -12.81 -1.57 9.78
CA CYS A 24 -12.98 -1.33 8.35
C CYS A 24 -14.42 -1.53 7.86
N LEU A 25 -15.41 -1.90 8.69
CA LEU A 25 -16.69 -2.42 8.16
C LEU A 25 -17.97 -1.89 8.80
N LEU A 26 -17.89 -0.85 9.65
CA LEU A 26 -19.00 -0.51 10.55
C LEU A 26 -19.67 0.86 10.32
N ASP A 27 -19.39 1.57 9.23
CA ASP A 27 -20.06 2.85 8.96
C ASP A 27 -20.38 3.05 7.47
N ASP A 28 -21.39 3.87 7.18
CA ASP A 28 -21.89 4.26 5.85
C ASP A 28 -20.91 5.13 5.05
N SER A 29 -19.70 5.31 5.56
CA SER A 29 -18.62 6.10 4.99
C SER A 29 -18.00 5.43 3.75
N LEU A 30 -17.56 6.26 2.81
CA LEU A 30 -16.70 5.83 1.71
C LEU A 30 -15.33 5.45 2.26
N GLN A 31 -14.81 4.31 1.83
CA GLN A 31 -13.53 3.79 2.27
C GLN A 31 -12.62 3.58 1.07
N PHE A 32 -11.36 3.97 1.22
CA PHE A 32 -10.36 3.68 0.22
C PHE A 32 -9.12 3.09 0.87
N ALA A 33 -8.51 2.13 0.18
CA ALA A 33 -7.21 1.58 0.55
C ALA A 33 -6.19 1.95 -0.52
N VAL A 34 -5.08 2.54 -0.11
CA VAL A 34 -3.92 2.72 -1.00
C VAL A 34 -2.97 1.55 -0.78
N LEU A 35 -2.83 0.69 -1.79
CA LEU A 35 -1.86 -0.39 -1.82
C LEU A 35 -0.62 0.02 -2.60
N ARG A 36 0.50 -0.63 -2.29
CA ARG A 36 1.80 -0.44 -2.92
C ARG A 36 2.48 -1.80 -3.01
N ASP A 37 3.40 -1.98 -3.95
CA ASP A 37 4.26 -3.17 -4.03
C ASP A 37 4.88 -3.48 -2.65
N PRO A 38 4.60 -4.66 -2.05
CA PRO A 38 5.12 -5.03 -0.73
C PRO A 38 6.65 -4.96 -0.64
N ARG A 39 7.36 -5.20 -1.74
CA ARG A 39 8.83 -5.10 -1.84
C ARG A 39 9.29 -3.67 -1.63
N ALA A 40 8.62 -2.72 -2.28
CA ALA A 40 8.87 -1.29 -2.10
C ALA A 40 8.53 -0.81 -0.69
N VAL A 41 7.46 -1.34 -0.10
CA VAL A 41 7.09 -1.04 1.28
C VAL A 41 8.17 -1.57 2.24
N ALA A 42 8.69 -2.79 2.06
CA ALA A 42 9.73 -3.37 2.92
C ALA A 42 11.00 -2.50 2.95
N VAL A 43 11.48 -2.08 1.78
CA VAL A 43 12.64 -1.18 1.65
C VAL A 43 12.36 0.15 2.34
N SER A 44 11.19 0.76 2.09
CA SER A 44 10.80 2.02 2.72
C SER A 44 10.69 1.90 4.25
N THR A 45 10.17 0.77 4.76
CA THR A 45 10.04 0.50 6.20
C THR A 45 11.40 0.39 6.85
N TYR A 46 12.36 -0.34 6.27
CA TYR A 46 13.72 -0.41 6.80
C TYR A 46 14.34 0.97 6.98
N PHE A 47 14.25 1.79 5.94
CA PHE A 47 14.80 3.14 5.94
C PHE A 47 14.09 4.05 6.95
N TYR A 48 12.76 3.98 7.03
CA TYR A 48 11.99 4.73 8.01
C TYR A 48 12.34 4.36 9.47
N VAL A 49 12.47 3.06 9.77
CA VAL A 49 12.88 2.56 11.08
C VAL A 49 14.30 3.03 11.42
N LYS A 50 15.22 2.98 10.45
CA LYS A 50 16.61 3.40 10.62
C LYS A 50 16.75 4.89 10.95
N SER A 51 15.92 5.76 10.36
CA SER A 51 15.94 7.19 10.67
C SER A 51 15.21 7.57 11.96
N HIS A 52 14.42 6.66 12.54
CA HIS A 52 13.62 6.90 13.75
C HIS A 52 13.93 5.91 14.89
N PRO A 53 15.20 5.75 15.30
CA PRO A 53 15.60 4.70 16.22
C PRO A 53 14.98 4.81 17.63
N ALA A 54 14.52 5.99 18.02
CA ALA A 54 13.85 6.22 19.31
C ALA A 54 12.45 5.59 19.39
N PHE A 55 11.75 5.47 18.26
CA PHE A 55 10.37 4.95 18.21
C PHE A 55 10.30 3.46 17.88
N TYR A 56 11.36 2.93 17.27
CA TYR A 56 11.39 1.57 16.73
C TYR A 56 12.48 0.72 17.39
N SER A 57 12.61 0.85 18.70
CA SER A 57 13.69 0.21 19.44
C SER A 57 13.67 -1.32 19.37
N ASP A 58 12.47 -1.89 19.26
CA ASP A 58 12.23 -3.34 19.29
C ASP A 58 11.80 -3.88 17.90
N HIS A 59 11.96 -3.08 16.85
CA HIS A 59 11.57 -3.49 15.50
C HIS A 59 12.50 -4.58 14.96
N VAL A 60 11.94 -5.57 14.27
CA VAL A 60 12.63 -6.79 13.81
C VAL A 60 13.83 -6.53 12.88
N SER A 61 13.83 -5.39 12.18
CA SER A 61 14.93 -4.99 11.29
C SER A 61 16.05 -4.21 11.97
N ARG A 62 15.95 -3.92 13.27
CA ARG A 62 16.94 -3.10 13.96
C ARG A 62 18.30 -3.82 14.01
N GLY A 63 19.35 -3.11 13.59
CA GLY A 63 20.72 -3.62 13.55
C GLY A 63 20.98 -4.65 12.43
N LYS A 64 19.99 -4.92 11.58
CA LYS A 64 20.14 -5.79 10.40
C LYS A 64 20.65 -5.02 9.19
N SER A 65 21.23 -5.73 8.23
CA SER A 65 21.48 -5.16 6.90
C SER A 65 20.15 -4.88 6.19
N LEU A 66 20.16 -4.08 5.12
CA LEU A 66 18.95 -3.83 4.33
C LEU A 66 18.38 -5.15 3.78
N ASP A 67 19.24 -5.96 3.15
CA ASP A 67 18.87 -7.25 2.57
C ASP A 67 18.24 -8.21 3.61
N GLU A 68 18.85 -8.33 4.79
CA GLU A 68 18.31 -9.17 5.86
C GLU A 68 16.99 -8.59 6.40
N ALA A 69 16.90 -7.28 6.57
CA ALA A 69 15.70 -6.62 7.06
C ALA A 69 14.51 -6.81 6.12
N VAL A 70 14.69 -6.67 4.81
CA VAL A 70 13.57 -6.80 3.86
C VAL A 70 13.01 -8.21 3.86
N LEU A 71 13.86 -9.24 3.90
CA LEU A 71 13.41 -10.64 3.97
C LEU A 71 12.63 -10.94 5.25
N LEU A 72 12.98 -10.29 6.37
CA LEU A 72 12.26 -10.44 7.63
C LEU A 72 10.90 -9.72 7.67
N ILE A 73 10.78 -8.57 7.00
CA ILE A 73 9.56 -7.74 7.04
C ILE A 73 8.54 -8.17 5.96
N LEU A 74 9.04 -8.62 4.80
CA LEU A 74 8.23 -8.84 3.60
C LEU A 74 7.08 -9.85 3.78
N PRO A 75 7.22 -10.97 4.51
CA PRO A 75 6.11 -11.90 4.73
C PRO A 75 4.91 -11.23 5.40
N GLN A 76 5.12 -10.43 6.46
CA GLN A 76 4.05 -9.72 7.15
C GLN A 76 3.41 -8.68 6.23
N LEU A 77 4.20 -7.97 5.42
CA LEU A 77 3.66 -7.03 4.44
C LEU A 77 2.82 -7.74 3.38
N CYS A 78 3.24 -8.90 2.89
CA CYS A 78 2.45 -9.70 1.96
C CYS A 78 1.14 -10.15 2.61
N GLN A 79 1.16 -10.62 3.87
CA GLN A 79 -0.05 -10.96 4.61
C GLN A 79 -1.00 -9.76 4.75
N PHE A 80 -0.48 -8.58 5.12
CA PHE A 80 -1.28 -7.37 5.21
C PHE A 80 -1.88 -6.96 3.87
N THR A 81 -1.10 -7.02 2.79
CA THR A 81 -1.57 -6.71 1.44
C THR A 81 -2.63 -7.70 0.99
N THR A 82 -2.46 -9.00 1.24
CA THR A 82 -3.46 -10.04 0.96
C THR A 82 -4.74 -9.79 1.76
N ILE A 83 -4.65 -9.50 3.06
CA ILE A 83 -5.83 -9.21 3.88
C ILE A 83 -6.54 -7.95 3.37
N ARG A 84 -5.82 -6.87 3.10
CA ARG A 84 -6.41 -5.63 2.57
C ARG A 84 -7.02 -5.84 1.20
N HIS A 85 -6.35 -6.56 0.33
CA HIS A 85 -6.90 -6.93 -0.96
C HIS A 85 -8.16 -7.76 -0.78
N LEU A 86 -8.17 -8.83 0.00
CA LEU A 86 -9.39 -9.62 0.24
C LEU A 86 -10.53 -8.79 0.85
N LEU A 87 -10.22 -7.83 1.72
CA LEU A 87 -11.22 -6.93 2.30
C LEU A 87 -11.85 -6.01 1.24
N PHE A 88 -11.08 -5.53 0.26
CA PHE A 88 -11.55 -4.51 -0.68
C PHE A 88 -11.85 -5.05 -2.10
N ASP A 89 -11.25 -6.15 -2.51
CA ASP A 89 -11.42 -6.84 -3.81
C ASP A 89 -12.66 -7.74 -3.83
N GLY A 90 -13.15 -8.11 -2.65
CA GLY A 90 -14.31 -9.00 -2.46
C GLY A 90 -15.46 -8.36 -1.69
N GLN A 91 -16.16 -7.39 -2.27
CA GLN A 91 -17.59 -7.13 -2.00
C GLN A 91 -18.00 -6.82 -0.54
N LEU A 92 -17.16 -6.19 0.28
CA LEU A 92 -17.61 -5.77 1.61
C LEU A 92 -18.62 -4.61 1.55
N SER A 93 -18.51 -3.76 0.52
CA SER A 93 -19.42 -2.65 0.27
C SER A 93 -19.24 -2.11 -1.15
N ASP A 94 -20.29 -1.54 -1.75
CA ASP A 94 -20.20 -0.67 -2.94
C ASP A 94 -19.52 0.68 -2.62
N LYS A 95 -19.19 0.92 -1.34
CA LYS A 95 -18.52 2.11 -0.82
C LYS A 95 -17.03 1.91 -0.55
N SER A 96 -16.40 0.86 -1.08
CA SER A 96 -14.97 0.60 -0.91
C SER A 96 -14.23 0.47 -2.24
N GLU A 97 -13.04 1.09 -2.35
CA GLU A 97 -12.21 1.05 -3.57
C GLU A 97 -10.72 0.87 -3.22
N ILE A 98 -10.00 0.13 -4.07
CA ILE A 98 -8.53 0.01 -3.99
C ILE A 98 -7.88 0.98 -4.97
N PHE A 99 -6.97 1.78 -4.45
CA PHE A 99 -6.05 2.62 -5.21
C PHE A 99 -4.64 2.04 -5.10
N TRP A 100 -3.87 2.13 -6.17
CA TRP A 100 -2.47 1.73 -6.15
C TRP A 100 -1.56 2.96 -6.20
N TYR A 101 -0.52 2.94 -5.40
CA TYR A 101 0.49 3.99 -5.36
C TYR A 101 1.21 4.11 -6.71
N GLU A 102 1.51 2.98 -7.35
CA GLU A 102 2.17 2.93 -8.65
C GLU A 102 1.32 3.60 -9.74
N ASP A 103 -0.01 3.48 -9.65
CA ASP A 103 -0.93 4.17 -10.56
C ASP A 103 -0.89 5.69 -10.36
N ALA A 104 -0.80 6.15 -9.12
CA ALA A 104 -0.66 7.57 -8.80
C ALA A 104 0.66 8.15 -9.33
N MET A 105 1.73 7.36 -9.39
CA MET A 105 3.02 7.79 -9.92
C MET A 105 3.04 7.81 -11.45
N ARG A 106 2.33 6.89 -12.10
CA ARG A 106 2.27 6.78 -13.56
C ARG A 106 1.31 7.80 -14.19
N ASP A 107 0.14 7.98 -13.59
CA ASP A 107 -0.88 8.93 -14.03
C ASP A 107 -1.49 9.65 -12.81
N PRO A 108 -0.79 10.66 -12.26
CA PRO A 108 -1.27 11.39 -11.10
C PRO A 108 -2.66 11.99 -11.33
N LEU A 109 -2.92 12.58 -12.50
CA LEU A 109 -4.19 13.24 -12.78
C LEU A 109 -5.34 12.26 -12.89
N GLY A 110 -5.16 11.16 -13.64
CA GLY A 110 -6.17 10.10 -13.72
C GLY A 110 -6.43 9.46 -12.36
N TRP A 111 -5.41 9.32 -11.52
CA TRP A 111 -5.56 8.82 -10.15
C TRP A 111 -6.44 9.75 -9.29
N HIS A 112 -6.19 11.06 -9.30
CA HIS A 112 -7.02 12.03 -8.56
C HIS A 112 -8.45 12.09 -9.11
N TYR A 113 -8.62 11.96 -10.42
CA TYR A 113 -9.94 11.90 -11.05
C TYR A 113 -10.74 10.68 -10.63
N ARG A 114 -10.10 9.49 -10.59
CA ARG A 114 -10.72 8.26 -10.10
C ARG A 114 -11.15 8.41 -8.64
N TRP A 115 -10.28 8.97 -7.80
CA TRP A 115 -10.60 9.23 -6.40
C TRP A 115 -11.80 10.16 -6.22
N ALA A 116 -11.81 11.29 -6.94
CA ALA A 116 -12.91 12.25 -6.86
C ALA A 116 -14.22 11.65 -7.38
N SER A 117 -14.17 10.91 -8.49
CA SER A 117 -15.34 10.24 -9.06
C SER A 117 -15.92 9.19 -8.10
N PHE A 118 -15.06 8.40 -7.45
CA PHE A 118 -15.47 7.46 -6.41
C PHE A 118 -16.13 8.17 -5.21
N ALA A 119 -15.62 9.34 -4.84
CA ALA A 119 -16.20 10.18 -3.81
C ALA A 119 -17.48 10.93 -4.24
N GLY A 120 -17.96 10.73 -5.47
CA GLY A 120 -19.16 11.37 -6.00
C GLY A 120 -18.94 12.81 -6.48
N PHE A 121 -17.70 13.26 -6.63
CA PHE A 121 -17.35 14.59 -7.12
C PHE A 121 -17.02 14.57 -8.61
N ALA A 122 -17.54 15.56 -9.34
CA ALA A 122 -17.08 15.88 -10.68
C ALA A 122 -16.05 17.02 -10.58
N LEU A 123 -14.78 16.71 -10.84
CA LEU A 123 -13.73 17.74 -10.83
C LEU A 123 -13.87 18.65 -12.05
N PRO A 124 -14.01 19.98 -11.87
CA PRO A 124 -13.96 20.92 -12.99
C PRO A 124 -12.61 20.83 -13.71
N ALA A 125 -12.62 20.96 -15.04
CA ALA A 125 -11.39 20.88 -15.85
C ALA A 125 -10.32 21.93 -15.46
N SER A 126 -10.74 23.05 -14.86
CA SER A 126 -9.83 24.07 -14.31
C SER A 126 -9.01 23.56 -13.12
N TRP A 127 -9.63 22.79 -12.21
CA TRP A 127 -8.96 22.26 -11.02
C TRP A 127 -7.91 21.20 -11.36
N ILE A 128 -8.10 20.49 -12.47
CA ILE A 128 -7.12 19.52 -12.97
C ILE A 128 -5.81 20.23 -13.33
N LYS A 129 -5.89 21.41 -13.96
CA LYS A 129 -4.70 22.24 -14.28
C LYS A 129 -4.01 22.76 -13.03
N ASP A 130 -4.79 23.12 -12.02
CA ASP A 130 -4.25 23.63 -10.74
C ASP A 130 -3.59 22.51 -9.92
N ILE A 131 -4.15 21.29 -9.92
CA ILE A 131 -3.54 20.10 -9.30
C ILE A 131 -2.21 19.76 -10.02
N ASP A 132 -2.20 19.75 -11.35
CA ASP A 132 -0.99 19.49 -12.13
C ASP A 132 0.11 20.53 -11.88
N ALA A 133 -0.28 21.81 -11.75
CA ALA A 133 0.65 22.91 -11.45
C ALA A 133 1.19 22.87 -10.01
N THR A 134 0.42 22.36 -9.05
CA THR A 134 0.80 22.34 -7.62
C THR A 134 1.57 21.09 -7.22
N LEU A 135 1.46 19.98 -7.97
CA LEU A 135 2.20 18.74 -7.69
C LEU A 135 3.73 18.92 -7.66
N PRO A 136 4.37 19.64 -8.62
CA PRO A 136 5.80 19.92 -8.58
C PRO A 136 6.20 20.89 -7.45
N GLU A 137 5.37 21.91 -7.16
CA GLU A 137 5.67 22.93 -6.14
C GLU A 137 5.54 22.38 -4.71
N ALA A 138 4.52 21.56 -4.44
CA ALA A 138 4.35 20.86 -3.17
C ALA A 138 5.53 19.91 -2.91
N GLN A 139 6.02 19.26 -3.97
CA GLN A 139 7.19 18.39 -3.94
C GLN A 139 8.52 19.10 -3.66
N GLN A 140 8.63 20.41 -3.94
CA GLN A 140 9.81 21.24 -3.67
C GLN A 140 9.74 21.96 -2.32
N LYS A 141 8.54 22.28 -1.81
CA LYS A 141 8.35 23.00 -0.53
C LYS A 141 8.44 22.11 0.70
N VAL A 142 8.20 20.81 0.57
CA VAL A 142 8.58 19.85 1.61
C VAL A 142 10.10 19.75 1.54
N LYS A 143 10.82 20.19 2.60
CA LYS A 143 12.21 19.77 2.81
C LYS A 143 12.19 18.26 2.75
N ARG A 144 12.49 17.68 1.58
CA ARG A 144 12.50 16.24 1.39
C ARG A 144 13.53 15.74 2.36
N ASP A 145 13.07 15.10 3.43
CA ASP A 145 13.98 14.37 4.29
C ASP A 145 14.82 13.49 3.35
N PRO A 146 16.15 13.53 3.47
CA PRO A 146 17.00 12.70 2.64
C PRO A 146 16.46 11.28 2.71
N HIS A 147 16.45 10.57 1.57
CA HIS A 147 16.08 9.17 1.56
C HIS A 147 16.84 8.52 2.71
N PRO A 148 16.23 7.73 3.60
CA PRO A 148 16.94 7.31 4.81
C PRO A 148 18.15 6.39 4.54
N GLY A 149 18.39 6.04 3.27
CA GLY A 149 19.66 5.49 2.77
C GLY A 149 20.77 6.51 2.51
N GLY A 150 20.59 7.79 2.85
CA GLY A 150 21.56 8.86 2.65
C GLY A 150 21.71 9.35 1.22
N GLN A 151 20.85 8.90 0.29
CA GLN A 151 20.94 9.23 -1.13
C GLN A 151 19.84 10.23 -1.55
N GLN A 152 20.05 10.95 -2.65
CA GLN A 152 19.05 11.87 -3.18
C GLN A 152 17.77 11.12 -3.60
N VAL A 153 16.62 11.57 -3.08
CA VAL A 153 15.31 11.06 -3.47
C VAL A 153 15.07 11.42 -4.94
N SER A 154 15.00 10.40 -5.80
CA SER A 154 14.69 10.53 -7.22
C SER A 154 13.47 9.69 -7.56
N SER A 155 12.55 10.24 -8.36
CA SER A 155 11.39 9.50 -8.89
C SER A 155 11.77 8.35 -9.82
N LYS A 156 13.05 8.26 -10.22
CA LYS A 156 13.57 7.19 -11.07
C LYS A 156 14.11 6.00 -10.28
N ARG A 157 14.33 6.12 -8.97
CA ARG A 157 14.85 5.02 -8.16
C ARG A 157 13.71 4.13 -7.68
N THR A 158 13.84 2.83 -7.89
CA THR A 158 12.89 1.83 -7.42
C THR A 158 13.50 1.05 -6.25
N TRP A 159 12.71 0.16 -5.67
CA TRP A 159 13.20 -0.74 -4.62
C TRP A 159 14.30 -1.69 -5.14
N GLU A 160 14.30 -1.97 -6.45
CA GLU A 160 15.29 -2.83 -7.09
C GLU A 160 16.68 -2.21 -6.99
N ASP A 161 16.79 -0.89 -7.10
CA ASP A 161 18.06 -0.16 -7.00
C ASP A 161 18.69 -0.18 -5.60
N GLU A 162 17.94 -0.62 -4.59
CA GLU A 162 18.40 -0.70 -3.19
C GLU A 162 18.77 -2.13 -2.78
N ILE A 163 18.31 -3.14 -3.51
CA ILE A 163 18.43 -4.56 -3.13
C ILE A 163 19.37 -5.32 -4.06
N SER A 164 20.22 -6.16 -3.48
CA SER A 164 21.14 -7.00 -4.24
C SER A 164 20.40 -8.01 -5.14
N PRO A 165 20.90 -8.34 -6.34
CA PRO A 165 20.20 -9.23 -7.28
C PRO A 165 19.78 -10.58 -6.69
N ALA A 166 20.63 -11.19 -5.86
CA ALA A 166 20.35 -12.47 -5.22
C ALA A 166 19.10 -12.41 -4.31
N ILE A 167 18.93 -11.29 -3.61
CA ILE A 167 17.82 -11.10 -2.67
C ILE A 167 16.51 -10.85 -3.41
N ARG A 168 16.54 -10.35 -4.65
CA ARG A 168 15.33 -10.16 -5.46
C ARG A 168 14.62 -11.48 -5.74
N GLU A 169 15.37 -12.54 -6.04
CA GLU A 169 14.80 -13.88 -6.28
C GLU A 169 14.17 -14.45 -5.00
N GLU A 170 14.82 -14.26 -3.84
CA GLU A 170 14.26 -14.66 -2.55
C GLU A 170 12.98 -13.87 -2.22
N MET A 171 12.96 -12.57 -2.49
CA MET A 171 11.76 -11.74 -2.32
C MET A 171 10.61 -12.23 -3.20
N ASP A 172 10.86 -12.54 -4.47
CA ASP A 172 9.85 -13.06 -5.37
C ASP A 172 9.31 -14.43 -4.91
N SER A 173 10.16 -15.29 -4.33
CA SER A 173 9.74 -16.54 -3.70
C SER A 173 8.80 -16.32 -2.51
N ILE A 174 9.10 -15.34 -1.66
CA ILE A 174 8.22 -14.91 -0.56
C ILE A 174 6.88 -14.42 -1.13
N LEU A 175 6.90 -13.58 -2.16
CA LEU A 175 5.68 -13.07 -2.80
C LEU A 175 4.80 -14.23 -3.28
N ARG A 176 5.36 -15.21 -4.03
CA ARG A 176 4.61 -16.37 -4.52
C ARG A 176 4.01 -17.23 -3.41
N THR A 177 4.66 -17.26 -2.25
CA THR A 177 4.18 -18.00 -1.08
C THR A 177 2.97 -17.34 -0.42
N TRP A 178 2.95 -16.00 -0.36
CA TRP A 178 2.01 -15.26 0.49
C TRP A 178 0.95 -14.45 -0.25
N LEU A 179 1.15 -14.15 -1.53
CA LEU A 179 0.21 -13.37 -2.33
C LEU A 179 -0.67 -14.26 -3.21
N PRO A 180 -1.97 -13.94 -3.35
CA PRO A 180 -2.85 -14.60 -4.32
C PRO A 180 -2.42 -14.28 -5.76
N GLY A 181 -2.78 -15.17 -6.69
CA GLY A 181 -2.37 -15.08 -8.11
C GLY A 181 -2.70 -13.75 -8.78
N VAL A 182 -3.86 -13.15 -8.49
CA VAL A 182 -4.25 -11.82 -9.01
C VAL A 182 -3.29 -10.70 -8.60
N LEU A 183 -2.75 -10.76 -7.38
CA LEU A 183 -1.75 -9.79 -6.92
C LEU A 183 -0.37 -10.08 -7.51
N LEU A 184 -0.02 -11.36 -7.69
CA LEU A 184 1.23 -11.75 -8.36
C LEU A 184 1.27 -11.27 -9.81
N GLU A 185 0.20 -11.49 -10.56
CA GLU A 185 0.06 -11.02 -11.95
C GLU A 185 0.18 -9.51 -12.03
N ARG A 186 -0.50 -8.77 -11.14
CA ARG A 186 -0.41 -7.31 -11.09
C ARG A 186 1.02 -6.82 -10.83
N LEU A 187 1.77 -7.52 -9.99
CA LEU A 187 3.15 -7.18 -9.66
C LEU A 187 4.18 -7.70 -10.68
N GLY A 188 3.72 -8.33 -11.77
CA GLY A 188 4.57 -8.87 -12.82
C GLY A 188 5.38 -10.10 -12.37
N ILE A 189 4.93 -10.81 -11.33
CA ILE A 189 5.58 -12.02 -10.85
C ILE A 189 5.05 -13.21 -11.65
N PRO A 190 5.92 -14.00 -12.34
CA PRO A 190 5.47 -15.22 -13.01
C PRO A 190 4.81 -16.16 -12.01
N LEU A 191 3.83 -16.96 -12.42
CA LEU A 191 3.28 -18.05 -11.59
C LEU A 191 4.18 -19.29 -11.67
#